data_AF-A0A0A9YT60-F1
#
_entry.id   AF-A0A0A9YT60-F1
#
_cell.length_a   1.000
_cell.length_b   1.000
_cell.length_c   1.000
_cell.angle_alpha   90.00
_cell.angle_beta   90.00
_cell.angle_gamma   90.00
#
_symmetry.space_group_name_H-M   'P 1'
#
loop_
_entity.id
_entity.type
_entity.pdbx_description
1 polymer ?
#
loop_
_entity_poly.entity_id
_entity_poly.type
_entity_poly.pdbx_seq_one_letter_code
_entity_poly.pdbx_strand_id
1 'polypeptide(L)'
;ARFNSSDCYLVSLARELKVKRDYMAKFFTEIGMVPTIPEGGYFMMVDWTPLADKVGLDQEPDKYRDYKYAKWMSKNNKLQGIPPSAFYSPEHKNLGENYIRYCFIKKDETLKKAEQILKTWAGCKE
;
A
#
# COMPACT_ATOMS: atom_id res chain seq x y z
N ALA A 1 -15.73 -30.07 12.42
CA ALA A 1 -15.23 -28.71 12.12
C ALA A 1 -16.40 -27.74 11.98
N ARG A 2 -16.30 -26.50 12.49
CA ARG A 2 -17.42 -25.54 12.54
C ARG A 2 -17.48 -24.65 11.28
N PHE A 3 -17.40 -25.24 10.09
CA PHE A 3 -17.17 -24.49 8.84
C PHE A 3 -18.19 -23.37 8.55
N ASN A 4 -19.44 -23.53 9.01
CA ASN A 4 -20.51 -22.55 8.75
C ASN A 4 -20.79 -21.61 9.94
N SER A 5 -19.99 -21.65 11.01
CA SER A 5 -20.15 -20.73 12.15
C SER A 5 -19.36 -19.44 11.95
N SER A 6 -19.83 -18.34 12.56
CA SER A 6 -19.10 -17.06 12.63
C SER A 6 -17.68 -17.18 13.17
N ASP A 7 -17.46 -18.13 14.07
CA ASP A 7 -16.19 -18.32 14.78
C ASP A 7 -15.20 -19.18 13.97
N CYS A 8 -15.62 -19.69 12.80
CA CYS A 8 -14.72 -20.37 11.89
C CYS A 8 -13.67 -19.40 11.40
N TYR A 9 -12.38 -19.74 11.54
CA TYR A 9 -11.28 -18.87 11.12
C TYR A 9 -11.36 -18.47 9.63
N LEU A 10 -11.87 -19.35 8.76
CA LEU A 10 -12.07 -19.06 7.34
C LEU A 10 -13.09 -17.92 7.12
N VAL A 11 -14.09 -17.81 7.99
CA VAL A 11 -15.13 -16.78 7.94
C VAL A 11 -14.70 -15.52 8.68
N SER A 12 -14.15 -15.67 9.89
CA SER A 12 -13.77 -14.54 10.73
C SER A 12 -12.57 -13.76 10.17
N LEU A 13 -11.56 -14.44 9.61
CA LEU A 13 -10.40 -13.78 9.01
C LEU A 13 -10.80 -12.89 7.84
N ALA A 14 -11.67 -13.37 6.94
CA ALA A 14 -12.14 -12.57 5.81
C ALA A 14 -12.90 -11.31 6.27
N ARG A 15 -13.72 -11.44 7.33
CA ARG A 15 -14.44 -10.30 7.93
C ARG A 15 -13.48 -9.29 8.57
N GLU A 16 -12.51 -9.78 9.34
CA GLU A 16 -11.49 -8.93 9.97
C GLU A 16 -10.68 -8.16 8.91
N LEU A 17 -10.19 -8.87 7.90
CA LEU A 17 -9.37 -8.28 6.85
C LEU A 17 -10.12 -7.29 5.96
N LYS A 18 -11.43 -7.48 5.76
CA LYS A 18 -12.25 -6.53 5.00
C LYS A 18 -12.27 -5.15 5.65
N VAL A 19 -12.40 -5.07 6.98
CA VAL A 19 -12.38 -3.79 7.70
C VAL A 19 -11.03 -3.09 7.55
N LYS A 20 -9.93 -3.85 7.67
CA LYS A 20 -8.55 -3.33 7.51
C LYS A 20 -8.27 -2.90 6.06
N ARG A 21 -8.78 -3.63 5.07
CA ARG A 21 -8.72 -3.28 3.65
C ARG A 21 -9.42 -1.96 3.40
N ASP A 22 -10.66 -1.82 3.86
CA ASP A 22 -11.47 -0.62 3.62
C ASP A 22 -10.85 0.61 4.30
N TYR A 23 -10.30 0.42 5.50
CA TYR A 23 -9.55 1.47 6.20
C TYR A 23 -8.28 1.90 5.44
N MET A 24 -7.50 0.94 4.92
CA MET A 24 -6.31 1.25 4.11
C MET A 24 -6.67 1.98 2.82
N ALA A 25 -7.69 1.51 2.11
CA ALA A 25 -8.17 2.17 0.89
C ALA A 25 -8.62 3.61 1.17
N LYS A 26 -9.34 3.83 2.28
CA LYS A 26 -9.84 5.14 2.66
C LYS A 26 -8.70 6.14 2.81
N PHE A 27 -7.69 5.86 3.64
CA PHE A 27 -6.63 6.86 3.86
C PHE A 27 -5.77 7.11 2.61
N PHE A 28 -5.57 6.12 1.73
CA PHE A 28 -4.87 6.34 0.47
C PHE A 28 -5.67 7.25 -0.47
N THR A 29 -6.99 7.03 -0.55
CA THR A 29 -7.88 7.87 -1.34
C THR A 29 -7.92 9.31 -0.79
N GLU A 30 -7.96 9.49 0.53
CA GLU A 30 -7.97 10.80 1.19
C GLU A 30 -6.72 11.63 0.90
N ILE A 31 -5.55 10.99 0.75
CA ILE A 31 -4.31 11.70 0.38
C ILE A 31 -4.13 11.87 -1.14
N GLY A 32 -5.10 11.44 -1.95
CA GLY A 32 -5.08 11.59 -3.40
C GLY A 32 -4.38 10.47 -4.18
N MET A 33 -3.97 9.38 -3.53
CA MET A 33 -3.52 8.16 -4.22
C MET A 33 -4.70 7.32 -4.70
N VAL A 34 -4.46 6.39 -5.64
CA VAL A 34 -5.52 5.56 -6.21
C VAL A 34 -5.31 4.08 -5.82
N PRO A 35 -5.98 3.58 -4.77
CA PRO A 35 -5.89 2.18 -4.40
C PRO A 35 -6.76 1.29 -5.30
N THR A 36 -6.21 0.18 -5.79
CA THR A 36 -7.00 -0.92 -6.37
C THR A 36 -7.60 -1.72 -5.22
N ILE A 37 -8.94 -1.70 -5.08
CA ILE A 37 -9.63 -2.42 -4.00
C ILE A 37 -9.55 -3.93 -4.26
N PRO A 38 -8.85 -4.71 -3.41
CA PRO A 38 -8.73 -6.14 -3.62
C PRO A 38 -10.03 -6.86 -3.22
N GLU A 39 -10.43 -7.84 -4.03
CA GLU A 39 -11.57 -8.72 -3.76
C GLU A 39 -11.23 -9.79 -2.70
N GLY A 40 -9.93 -10.07 -2.49
CA GLY A 40 -9.46 -11.03 -1.50
C GLY A 40 -7.98 -10.87 -1.14
N GLY A 41 -7.52 -11.67 -0.18
CA GLY A 41 -6.15 -11.62 0.33
C GLY A 41 -5.90 -10.42 1.26
N TYR A 42 -4.63 -10.04 1.39
CA TYR A 42 -4.16 -9.03 2.35
C TYR A 42 -3.17 -8.01 1.76
N PHE A 43 -3.14 -7.90 0.43
CA PHE A 43 -2.32 -6.93 -0.29
C PHE A 43 -3.18 -5.94 -1.07
N MET A 44 -2.72 -4.70 -1.14
CA MET A 44 -3.34 -3.64 -1.91
C MET A 44 -2.29 -3.00 -2.82
N MET A 45 -2.62 -2.87 -4.11
CA MET A 45 -1.86 -2.08 -5.06
C MET A 45 -2.36 -0.64 -5.01
N VAL A 46 -1.44 0.30 -5.00
CA VAL A 46 -1.75 1.73 -4.92
C VAL A 46 -0.99 2.46 -6.02
N ASP A 47 -1.69 3.16 -6.90
CA ASP A 47 -1.06 4.11 -7.82
C ASP A 47 -0.64 5.34 -7.03
N TRP A 48 0.67 5.57 -6.98
CA TRP A 48 1.30 6.66 -6.24
C TRP A 48 1.57 7.89 -7.10
N THR A 49 1.37 7.81 -8.41
CA THR A 49 1.75 8.86 -9.37
C THR A 49 1.08 10.21 -9.16
N PRO A 50 -0.15 10.33 -8.59
CA PRO A 50 -0.71 11.64 -8.24
C PRO A 50 0.14 12.45 -7.25
N LEU A 51 1.03 11.80 -6.48
CA LEU A 51 1.96 12.44 -5.54
C LEU A 51 3.43 12.29 -5.98
N ALA A 52 3.69 12.02 -7.26
CA ALA A 52 5.05 11.80 -7.75
C ALA A 52 5.97 13.01 -7.58
N ASP A 53 5.41 14.22 -7.62
CA ASP A 53 6.08 15.50 -7.39
C ASP A 53 6.60 15.67 -5.95
N LYS A 54 6.03 14.94 -4.99
CA LYS A 54 6.45 14.91 -3.57
C LYS A 54 7.53 13.87 -3.28
N VAL A 55 8.02 13.15 -4.30
CA VAL A 55 8.99 12.05 -4.14
C VAL A 55 10.31 12.41 -4.82
N GLY A 56 11.40 12.33 -4.07
CA GLY A 56 12.75 12.53 -4.60
C GLY A 56 13.28 11.32 -5.37
N LEU A 57 12.65 10.95 -6.50
CA LEU A 57 13.05 9.77 -7.29
C LEU A 57 14.51 9.84 -7.80
N ASP A 58 15.02 11.04 -8.06
CA ASP A 58 16.40 11.24 -8.53
C ASP A 58 17.45 11.02 -7.43
N GLN A 59 17.02 10.89 -6.17
CA GLN A 59 17.89 10.60 -5.03
C GLN A 59 18.17 9.10 -4.86
N GLU A 60 17.50 8.24 -5.65
CA GLU A 60 17.61 6.79 -5.55
C GLU A 60 18.23 6.18 -6.83
N PRO A 61 19.19 5.26 -6.70
CA PRO A 61 20.01 4.77 -7.82
C PRO A 61 19.34 3.66 -8.65
N ASP A 62 18.18 3.13 -8.24
CA ASP A 62 17.54 2.01 -8.94
C ASP A 62 17.08 2.38 -10.34
N LYS A 63 16.98 1.38 -11.22
CA LYS A 63 16.51 1.58 -12.59
C LYS A 63 15.02 1.92 -12.68
N TYR A 64 14.18 1.24 -11.89
CA TYR A 64 12.72 1.31 -12.00
C TYR A 64 12.12 2.31 -10.99
N ARG A 65 11.10 3.05 -11.41
CA ARG A 65 10.50 4.15 -10.63
C ARG A 65 9.87 3.67 -9.32
N ASP A 66 9.21 2.52 -9.32
CA ASP A 66 8.61 1.94 -8.10
C ASP A 66 9.66 1.48 -7.09
N TYR A 67 10.83 1.01 -7.54
CA TYR A 67 11.96 0.72 -6.65
C TYR A 67 12.50 1.99 -5.99
N LYS A 68 12.71 3.04 -6.80
CA LYS A 68 13.11 4.36 -6.31
C LYS A 68 12.10 4.88 -5.29
N TYR A 69 10.81 4.86 -5.63
CA TYR A 69 9.72 5.24 -4.73
C TYR A 69 9.76 4.45 -3.41
N ALA A 70 9.84 3.12 -3.48
CA ALA A 70 9.83 2.26 -2.30
C ALA A 70 11.01 2.54 -1.36
N LYS A 71 12.22 2.74 -1.91
CA LYS A 71 13.41 3.09 -1.12
C LYS A 71 13.31 4.49 -0.54
N TRP A 72 12.87 5.46 -1.32
CA TRP A 72 12.72 6.84 -0.87
C TRP A 72 11.72 6.93 0.29
N MET A 73 10.54 6.32 0.17
CA MET A 73 9.53 6.27 1.24
C MET A 73 10.04 5.54 2.49
N SER A 74 10.80 4.46 2.32
CA SER A 74 11.39 3.72 3.44
C SER A 74 12.42 4.56 4.21
N LYS A 75 13.30 5.29 3.51
CA LYS A 75 14.33 6.13 4.12
C LYS A 75 13.74 7.39 4.77
N ASN A 76 12.88 8.10 4.06
CA ASN A 76 12.41 9.44 4.44
C ASN A 76 11.17 9.41 5.34
N ASN A 77 10.24 8.48 5.09
CA ASN A 77 8.95 8.41 5.80
C ASN A 77 8.85 7.22 6.74
N LYS A 78 9.82 6.30 6.70
CA LYS A 78 9.81 5.04 7.47
C LYS A 78 8.59 4.17 7.17
N LEU A 79 8.08 4.25 5.93
CA LEU A 79 6.96 3.45 5.45
C LEU A 79 7.42 2.57 4.29
N GLN A 80 7.42 1.25 4.51
CA GLN A 80 7.88 0.29 3.52
C GLN A 80 6.71 -0.26 2.68
N GLY A 81 6.79 -0.08 1.37
CA GLY A 81 6.00 -0.82 0.37
C GLY A 81 6.89 -1.76 -0.44
N ILE A 82 6.28 -2.62 -1.27
CA ILE A 82 7.01 -3.52 -2.17
C ILE A 82 6.81 -3.07 -3.63
N PRO A 83 7.90 -2.84 -4.40
CA PRO A 83 7.81 -2.46 -5.81
C PRO A 83 7.21 -3.58 -6.66
N PRO A 84 6.05 -3.38 -7.31
CA PRO A 84 5.39 -4.44 -8.06
C PRO A 84 6.11 -4.84 -9.35
N SER A 85 6.95 -3.97 -9.93
CA SER A 85 7.75 -4.29 -11.12
C SER A 85 8.68 -5.48 -10.90
N ALA A 86 8.98 -5.84 -9.64
CA ALA A 86 9.66 -7.08 -9.27
C ALA A 86 8.92 -8.35 -9.74
N PHE A 87 7.58 -8.29 -9.87
CA PHE A 87 6.72 -9.41 -10.27
C PHE A 87 6.40 -9.44 -11.77
N TYR A 88 6.97 -8.53 -12.55
CA TYR A 88 6.84 -8.49 -14.01
C TYR A 88 8.10 -9.03 -14.70
N SER A 89 7.91 -9.64 -15.88
CA SER A 89 9.03 -9.99 -16.77
C SER A 89 9.80 -8.72 -17.18
N PRO A 90 11.09 -8.82 -17.53
CA PRO A 90 11.92 -7.65 -17.86
C PRO A 90 11.30 -6.68 -18.86
N GLU A 91 10.58 -7.20 -19.87
CA GLU A 91 9.95 -6.43 -20.96
C GLU A 91 8.69 -5.67 -20.52
N HIS A 92 8.06 -6.10 -19.41
CA HIS A 92 6.78 -5.59 -18.95
C HIS A 92 6.86 -4.84 -17.60
N LYS A 93 8.06 -4.57 -17.11
CA LYS A 93 8.26 -3.92 -15.80
C LYS A 93 7.60 -2.54 -15.72
N ASN A 94 7.53 -1.83 -16.84
CA ASN A 94 6.88 -0.52 -16.96
C ASN A 94 5.42 -0.53 -16.51
N LEU A 95 4.72 -1.66 -16.59
CA LEU A 95 3.33 -1.80 -16.13
C LEU A 95 3.20 -1.69 -14.59
N GLY A 96 4.24 -2.07 -13.86
CA GLY A 96 4.27 -2.03 -12.39
C GLY A 96 4.84 -0.74 -11.81
N GLU A 97 5.54 0.08 -12.60
CA GLU A 97 6.36 1.19 -12.12
C GLU A 97 5.57 2.34 -11.48
N ASN A 98 4.29 2.48 -11.79
CA ASN A 98 3.41 3.50 -11.19
C ASN A 98 2.76 3.05 -9.88
N TYR A 99 2.98 1.80 -9.48
CA TYR A 99 2.29 1.20 -8.35
C TYR A 99 3.24 0.90 -7.20
N ILE A 100 2.66 0.77 -6.01
CA ILE A 100 3.31 0.22 -4.82
C ILE A 100 2.36 -0.78 -4.15
N ARG A 101 2.90 -1.90 -3.66
CA ARG A 101 2.13 -2.91 -2.93
C ARG A 101 2.29 -2.79 -1.43
N TYR A 102 1.19 -2.58 -0.71
CA TYR A 102 1.13 -2.58 0.75
C TYR A 102 0.37 -3.81 1.31
N CYS A 103 0.61 -4.11 2.58
CA CYS A 103 0.04 -5.26 3.29
C CYS A 103 -0.79 -4.77 4.48
N PHE A 104 -2.09 -5.13 4.51
CA PHE A 104 -3.03 -4.65 5.53
C PHE A 104 -3.36 -5.66 6.63
N ILE A 105 -2.85 -6.90 6.58
CA ILE A 105 -2.93 -7.84 7.72
C ILE A 105 -1.95 -7.44 8.83
N LYS A 106 -2.25 -6.31 9.47
CA LYS A 106 -1.45 -5.66 10.51
C LYS A 106 -2.35 -5.33 11.71
N LYS A 107 -1.74 -5.04 12.86
CA LYS A 107 -2.47 -4.48 14.00
C LYS A 107 -3.06 -3.12 13.63
N ASP A 108 -4.17 -2.76 14.24
CA ASP A 108 -4.86 -1.50 13.93
C ASP A 108 -3.99 -0.29 14.25
N GLU A 109 -3.17 -0.34 15.31
CA GLU A 109 -2.24 0.76 15.62
C GLU A 109 -1.18 0.94 14.54
N THR A 110 -0.80 -0.13 13.85
CA THR A 110 0.15 -0.06 12.73
C THR A 110 -0.48 0.62 11.51
N LEU A 111 -1.75 0.33 11.23
CA LEU A 111 -2.48 0.97 10.13
C LEU A 111 -2.72 2.46 10.42
N LYS A 112 -3.09 2.80 11.66
CA LYS A 112 -3.22 4.20 12.12
C LYS A 112 -1.91 4.97 12.00
N LYS A 113 -0.79 4.35 12.39
CA LYS A 113 0.54 4.97 12.24
C LYS A 113 0.90 5.18 10.77
N ALA A 114 0.57 4.24 9.88
CA ALA A 114 0.77 4.40 8.45
C ALA A 114 -0.06 5.56 7.87
N GLU A 115 -1.33 5.68 8.28
CA GLU A 115 -2.18 6.82 7.92
C GLU A 115 -1.54 8.15 8.35
N GLN A 116 -1.10 8.26 9.60
CA GLN A 116 -0.46 9.48 10.13
C GLN A 116 0.79 9.88 9.35
N ILE A 117 1.66 8.91 9.03
CA ILE A 117 2.86 9.13 8.22
C ILE A 117 2.48 9.68 6.84
N LEU A 118 1.49 9.07 6.19
CA LEU A 118 1.06 9.42 4.85
C LEU A 118 0.37 10.79 4.79
N LYS A 119 -0.53 11.10 5.74
CA LYS A 119 -1.18 12.42 5.83
C LYS A 119 -0.16 13.53 6.05
N THR A 120 0.79 13.32 6.97
CA THR A 120 1.89 14.27 7.23
C THR A 120 2.73 14.51 5.97
N TRP A 121 3.10 13.44 5.26
CA TRP A 121 3.87 13.54 4.02
C TRP A 121 3.11 14.22 2.87
N ALA A 122 1.84 13.88 2.69
CA ALA A 122 1.00 14.48 1.65
C ALA A 122 0.72 15.96 1.91
N GLY A 123 0.84 16.41 3.16
CA GLY A 123 0.54 17.79 3.58
C GLY A 123 -0.93 18.00 3.94
N CYS A 124 -1.69 16.92 4.15
CA CYS A 124 -3.04 16.96 4.72
C CYS A 124 -2.90 17.22 6.23
N LYS A 125 -3.24 18.43 6.69
CA LYS A 125 -3.38 18.71 8.12
C LYS A 125 -4.72 18.14 8.62
N GLU A 126 -4.72 17.69 9.88
CA GLU A 126 -5.93 17.22 10.60
C GLU A 126 -7.05 18.26 10.61
#